data_AF-A0A2D9PPS1-F1
#
_entry.id   AF-A0A2D9PPS1-F1
#
_cell.length_a   1.000
_cell.length_b   1.000
_cell.length_c   1.000
_cell.angle_alpha   90.00
_cell.angle_beta   90.00
_cell.angle_gamma   90.00
#
_symmetry.space_group_name_H-M   'P 1'
#
loop_
_entity.id
_entity.type
_entity.pdbx_description
1 polymer ?
#
loop_
_entity_poly.entity_id
_entity_poly.type
_entity_poly.pdbx_seq_one_letter_code
_entity_poly.pdbx_strand_id
1 'polypeptide(L)'
;MPFKLGFTRVYRRFEEANLADRIFFMGSGKLGFPETGLLALSLGCDALSIAREPMLAIGCIQAQKCHSGHCPTGVATQSKWLMRGLDPTLKSNRLANYLVTLRKEIMQLTHACGFEHPAQITPSQFEIADARYGSQNVADIFEYEDDWGDPSPQDVQAVLDVMHNAEEARRTA
;
A
#
# COMPACT_ATOMS: atom_id res chain seq x y z
N MET A 1 9.06 14.46 7.52
CA MET A 1 7.65 14.40 7.98
C MET A 1 7.15 12.96 7.83
N PRO A 2 6.40 12.40 8.79
CA PRO A 2 5.78 11.08 8.63
C PRO A 2 4.82 11.04 7.44
N PHE A 3 4.71 9.88 6.77
CA PHE A 3 3.89 9.70 5.56
C PHE A 3 2.45 10.21 5.75
N LYS A 4 1.75 9.72 6.79
CA LYS A 4 0.35 10.06 7.05
C LYS A 4 0.13 11.58 7.12
N LEU A 5 0.96 12.28 7.91
CA LEU A 5 0.89 13.74 8.04
C LEU A 5 1.24 14.49 6.76
N GLY A 6 2.18 13.96 5.98
CA GLY A 6 2.62 14.62 4.76
C GLY A 6 1.67 14.44 3.60
N PHE A 7 1.18 13.22 3.44
CA PHE A 7 0.27 12.86 2.37
C PHE A 7 -1.06 13.60 2.53
N THR A 8 -1.70 13.53 3.70
CA THR A 8 -3.02 14.17 3.92
C THR A 8 -2.97 15.68 3.71
N ARG A 9 -1.88 16.33 4.16
CA ARG A 9 -1.67 17.77 3.91
C ARG A 9 -1.55 18.13 2.43
N VAL A 10 -1.01 17.24 1.60
CA VAL A 10 -0.92 17.48 0.16
C VAL A 10 -2.26 17.14 -0.47
N TYR A 11 -2.79 15.94 -0.22
CA TYR A 11 -4.04 15.44 -0.78
C TYR A 11 -5.20 16.42 -0.56
N ARG A 12 -5.37 16.90 0.67
CA ARG A 12 -6.35 17.94 1.00
C ARG A 12 -6.26 19.19 0.13
N ARG A 13 -5.05 19.65 -0.21
CA ARG A 13 -4.91 20.84 -1.08
C ARG A 13 -5.37 20.58 -2.51
N PHE A 14 -5.31 19.33 -2.96
CA PHE A 14 -5.85 18.93 -4.25
C PHE A 14 -7.37 18.77 -4.19
N GLU A 15 -7.91 18.26 -3.10
CA GLU A 15 -9.36 18.20 -2.86
C GLU A 15 -9.98 19.60 -2.77
N GLU A 16 -9.43 20.48 -1.92
CA GLU A 16 -9.83 21.90 -1.81
C GLU A 16 -9.81 22.63 -3.17
N ALA A 17 -8.96 22.18 -4.10
CA ALA A 17 -8.82 22.74 -5.44
C ALA A 17 -9.65 22.02 -6.52
N ASN A 18 -10.41 20.97 -6.18
CA ASN A 18 -11.13 20.10 -7.11
C ASN A 18 -10.20 19.49 -8.19
N LEU A 19 -9.01 19.07 -7.77
CA LEU A 19 -7.98 18.50 -8.62
C LEU A 19 -7.61 17.06 -8.26
N ALA A 20 -8.11 16.51 -7.15
CA ALA A 20 -7.75 15.18 -6.68
C ALA A 20 -8.04 14.11 -7.74
N ASP A 21 -9.23 14.10 -8.33
CA ASP A 21 -9.64 13.17 -9.40
C ASP A 21 -8.81 13.26 -10.70
N ARG A 22 -8.00 14.31 -10.85
CA ARG A 22 -7.17 14.53 -12.03
C ARG A 22 -5.73 14.07 -11.85
N ILE A 23 -5.38 13.57 -10.66
CA ILE A 23 -4.03 13.24 -10.25
C ILE A 23 -4.01 11.81 -9.71
N PHE A 24 -3.04 11.04 -10.15
CA PHE A 24 -2.79 9.71 -9.59
C PHE A 24 -1.81 9.80 -8.42
N PHE A 25 -2.28 9.50 -7.22
CA PHE A 25 -1.52 9.54 -5.98
C PHE A 25 -0.90 8.18 -5.66
N MET A 26 0.43 8.10 -5.73
CA MET A 26 1.17 6.92 -5.31
C MET A 26 1.81 7.13 -3.94
N GLY A 27 1.38 6.35 -2.94
CA GLY A 27 1.89 6.42 -1.58
C GLY A 27 3.20 5.64 -1.39
N SER A 28 4.16 6.20 -0.66
CA SER A 28 5.36 5.47 -0.23
C SER A 28 5.79 5.90 1.17
N GLY A 29 6.09 4.93 2.04
CA GLY A 29 6.43 5.25 3.43
C GLY A 29 6.33 4.11 4.42
N LYS A 30 6.90 2.93 4.09
CA LYS A 30 6.72 1.67 4.86
C LYS A 30 5.28 1.16 4.82
N LEU A 31 4.72 1.11 3.60
CA LEU A 31 3.33 0.71 3.34
C LEU A 31 3.23 -0.77 2.92
N GLY A 32 4.27 -1.57 3.19
CA GLY A 32 4.35 -2.96 2.76
C GLY A 32 3.72 -3.95 3.74
N PHE A 33 2.93 -3.48 4.70
CA PHE A 33 2.10 -4.30 5.60
C PHE A 33 0.62 -3.98 5.37
N PRO A 34 -0.29 -4.98 5.52
CA PRO A 34 -1.69 -4.84 5.12
C PRO A 34 -2.40 -3.65 5.73
N GLU A 35 -2.25 -3.43 7.03
CA GLU A 35 -2.89 -2.35 7.78
C GLU A 35 -2.35 -0.97 7.38
N THR A 36 -1.04 -0.86 7.15
CA THR A 36 -0.43 0.40 6.71
C THR A 36 -0.76 0.71 5.25
N GLY A 37 -0.84 -0.32 4.40
CA GLY A 37 -1.20 -0.21 3.01
C GLY A 37 -2.67 0.20 2.86
N LEU A 38 -3.57 -0.48 3.57
CA LEU A 38 -4.99 -0.17 3.55
C LEU A 38 -5.28 1.23 4.10
N LEU A 39 -4.61 1.65 5.19
CA LEU A 39 -4.71 3.03 5.68
C LEU A 39 -4.20 4.05 4.64
N ALA A 40 -3.14 3.74 3.89
CA ALA A 40 -2.68 4.67 2.86
C ALA A 40 -3.68 4.80 1.71
N LEU A 41 -4.27 3.68 1.27
CA LEU A 41 -5.35 3.67 0.28
C LEU A 41 -6.54 4.49 0.79
N SER A 42 -6.93 4.29 2.06
CA SER A 42 -8.05 5.02 2.65
C SER A 42 -7.82 6.52 2.80
N LEU A 43 -6.57 6.98 2.86
CA LEU A 43 -6.26 8.40 2.88
C LEU A 43 -6.36 9.04 1.48
N GLY A 44 -6.59 8.28 0.42
CA GLY A 44 -6.67 8.77 -0.96
C GLY A 44 -5.47 8.38 -1.85
N CYS A 45 -4.68 7.37 -1.48
CA CYS A 45 -3.69 6.81 -2.41
C CYS A 45 -4.35 5.86 -3.41
N ASP A 46 -4.05 6.02 -4.70
CA ASP A 46 -4.47 5.10 -5.75
C ASP A 46 -3.58 3.84 -5.83
N ALA A 47 -2.31 3.97 -5.44
CA ALA A 47 -1.38 2.85 -5.43
C ALA A 47 -0.32 2.94 -4.34
N LEU A 48 0.22 1.78 -3.99
CA LEU A 48 1.28 1.62 -3.00
C LEU A 48 2.63 1.38 -3.68
N SER A 49 3.62 2.18 -3.32
CA SER A 49 5.02 2.03 -3.70
C SER A 49 5.84 1.50 -2.52
N ILE A 50 6.26 0.24 -2.64
CA ILE A 50 6.96 -0.52 -1.61
C ILE A 50 8.34 -0.93 -2.10
N ALA A 51 9.33 -0.87 -1.20
CA ALA A 51 10.73 -1.15 -1.56
C ALA A 51 11.43 -1.99 -0.50
N ARG A 52 11.35 -1.59 0.77
CA ARG A 52 12.08 -2.26 1.85
C ARG A 52 11.59 -3.70 2.05
N GLU A 53 10.30 -3.89 2.04
CA GLU A 53 9.63 -5.17 2.29
C GLU A 53 9.93 -6.16 1.13
N PRO A 54 9.81 -5.78 -0.16
CA PRO A 54 10.39 -6.54 -1.27
C PRO A 54 11.88 -6.86 -1.09
N MET A 55 12.71 -5.90 -0.65
CA MET A 55 14.13 -6.14 -0.41
C MET A 55 14.36 -7.19 0.68
N LEU A 56 13.58 -7.17 1.76
CA LEU A 56 13.61 -8.20 2.81
C LEU A 56 13.17 -9.56 2.27
N ALA A 57 12.12 -9.59 1.44
CA ALA A 57 11.65 -10.81 0.79
C ALA A 57 12.74 -11.47 -0.06
N ILE A 58 13.56 -10.69 -0.77
CA ILE A 58 14.72 -11.18 -1.54
C ILE A 58 16.01 -11.32 -0.72
N GLY A 59 15.96 -11.21 0.61
CA GLY A 59 17.07 -11.53 1.50
C GLY A 59 17.95 -10.34 1.94
N CYS A 60 17.45 -9.12 1.91
CA CYS A 60 18.05 -8.05 2.71
C CYS A 60 17.95 -8.41 4.20
N ILE A 61 19.06 -8.28 4.91
CA ILE A 61 19.15 -8.53 6.37
C ILE A 61 19.32 -7.22 7.16
N GLN A 62 19.05 -6.09 6.52
CA GLN A 62 19.27 -4.76 7.09
C GLN A 62 20.70 -4.54 7.62
N ALA A 63 21.71 -5.01 6.89
CA ALA A 63 23.11 -4.80 7.26
C ALA A 63 23.55 -3.32 7.22
N GLN A 64 22.75 -2.43 6.62
CA GLN A 64 23.01 -0.98 6.46
C GLN A 64 24.34 -0.64 5.77
N LYS A 65 24.87 -1.58 4.98
CA LYS A 65 26.10 -1.41 4.16
C LYS A 65 25.81 -1.18 2.68
N CYS A 66 24.61 -0.72 2.34
CA CYS A 66 24.17 -0.58 0.95
C CYS A 66 25.07 0.38 0.14
N HIS A 67 25.53 1.45 0.77
CA HIS A 67 26.38 2.48 0.16
C HIS A 67 27.84 2.05 -0.04
N SER A 68 28.31 1.02 0.67
CA SER A 68 29.72 0.63 0.63
C SER A 68 30.07 -0.34 -0.50
N GLY A 69 29.06 -0.82 -1.24
CA GLY A 69 29.24 -1.89 -2.23
C GLY A 69 29.52 -3.27 -1.61
N HIS A 70 29.51 -3.42 -0.28
CA HIS A 70 29.81 -4.67 0.43
C HIS A 70 28.55 -5.28 1.07
N CYS A 71 27.41 -5.25 0.38
CA CYS A 71 26.19 -5.91 0.84
C CYS A 71 26.42 -7.42 0.98
N PRO A 72 26.29 -8.01 2.18
CA PRO A 72 26.65 -9.42 2.40
C PRO A 72 25.70 -10.41 1.74
N THR A 73 24.49 -9.98 1.36
CA THR A 73 23.46 -10.85 0.76
C THR A 73 23.29 -10.64 -0.75
N GLY A 74 24.16 -9.83 -1.37
CA GLY A 74 24.17 -9.62 -2.81
C GLY A 74 23.13 -8.65 -3.36
N VAL A 75 22.30 -8.02 -2.50
CA VAL A 75 21.19 -7.15 -2.94
C VAL A 75 21.68 -5.80 -3.45
N ALA A 76 22.61 -5.14 -2.73
CA ALA A 76 23.10 -3.81 -3.04
C ALA A 76 24.63 -3.81 -3.19
N THR A 77 25.12 -4.42 -4.25
CA THR A 77 26.56 -4.56 -4.55
C THR A 77 26.79 -4.73 -6.04
N GLN A 78 27.96 -4.27 -6.52
CA GLN A 78 28.45 -4.54 -7.89
C GLN A 78 29.54 -5.62 -7.91
N SER A 79 29.89 -6.20 -6.76
CA SER A 79 30.88 -7.29 -6.69
C SER A 79 30.29 -8.59 -7.24
N LYS A 80 30.90 -9.14 -8.29
CA LYS A 80 30.51 -10.42 -8.89
C LYS A 80 30.51 -11.59 -7.89
N TRP A 81 31.36 -11.53 -6.87
CA TRP A 81 31.38 -12.54 -5.81
C TRP A 81 30.13 -12.44 -4.91
N LEU A 82 29.80 -11.22 -4.46
CA LEU A 82 28.68 -11.01 -3.55
C LEU A 82 27.32 -11.13 -4.24
N MET A 83 27.20 -10.72 -5.51
CA MET A 83 25.95 -10.84 -6.29
C MET A 83 25.47 -12.28 -6.44
N ARG A 84 26.35 -13.28 -6.28
CA ARG A 84 25.95 -14.71 -6.25
C ARG A 84 24.96 -15.02 -5.12
N GLY A 85 24.96 -14.20 -4.06
CA GLY A 85 23.96 -14.28 -3.00
C GLY A 85 22.54 -13.93 -3.46
N LEU A 86 22.38 -13.26 -4.60
CA LEU A 86 21.10 -12.87 -5.23
C LEU A 86 20.71 -13.84 -6.35
N ASP A 87 20.37 -15.09 -6.01
CA ASP A 87 19.84 -16.07 -6.97
C ASP A 87 18.39 -15.73 -7.40
N PRO A 88 18.15 -15.37 -8.68
CA PRO A 88 16.81 -15.04 -9.16
C PRO A 88 15.83 -16.22 -9.10
N THR A 89 16.29 -17.46 -9.26
CA THR A 89 15.43 -18.65 -9.29
C THR A 89 14.75 -18.87 -7.94
N LEU A 90 15.49 -18.65 -6.86
CA LEU A 90 14.96 -18.74 -5.50
C LEU A 90 14.24 -17.46 -5.07
N LYS A 91 14.84 -16.29 -5.33
CA LYS A 91 14.38 -15.03 -4.74
C LYS A 91 13.16 -14.43 -5.45
N SER A 92 12.98 -14.71 -6.74
CA SER A 92 11.75 -14.33 -7.45
C SER A 92 10.51 -14.97 -6.83
N ASN A 93 10.57 -16.26 -6.52
CA ASN A 93 9.49 -16.98 -5.84
C ASN A 93 9.17 -16.39 -4.47
N ARG A 94 10.21 -16.01 -3.69
CA ARG A 94 10.02 -15.34 -2.40
C ARG A 94 9.34 -13.98 -2.53
N LEU A 95 9.76 -13.18 -3.52
CA LEU A 95 9.15 -11.89 -3.81
C LEU A 95 7.70 -12.04 -4.28
N ALA A 96 7.42 -13.00 -5.16
CA ALA A 96 6.08 -13.29 -5.64
C ALA A 96 5.16 -13.70 -4.48
N ASN A 97 5.62 -14.60 -3.60
CA ASN A 97 4.89 -15.00 -2.41
C ASN A 97 4.57 -13.80 -1.51
N TYR A 98 5.54 -12.91 -1.28
CA TYR A 98 5.30 -11.69 -0.51
C TYR A 98 4.21 -10.80 -1.14
N LEU A 99 4.32 -10.51 -2.44
CA LEU A 99 3.36 -9.63 -3.14
C LEU A 99 1.95 -10.22 -3.18
N VAL A 100 1.84 -11.52 -3.46
CA VAL A 100 0.54 -12.23 -3.49
C VAL A 100 -0.09 -12.25 -2.10
N THR A 101 0.70 -12.51 -1.05
CA THR A 101 0.21 -12.51 0.33
C THR A 101 -0.21 -11.11 0.77
N LEU A 102 0.59 -10.08 0.52
CA LEU A 102 0.24 -8.69 0.84
C LEU A 102 -1.09 -8.30 0.18
N ARG A 103 -1.25 -8.57 -1.12
CA ARG A 103 -2.50 -8.32 -1.84
C ARG A 103 -3.66 -9.09 -1.21
N LYS A 104 -3.48 -10.37 -0.89
CA LYS A 104 -4.51 -11.20 -0.26
C LYS A 104 -4.94 -10.62 1.09
N GLU A 105 -4.00 -10.24 1.94
CA GLU A 105 -4.30 -9.73 3.29
C GLU A 105 -4.99 -8.35 3.23
N ILE A 106 -4.58 -7.47 2.31
CA ILE A 106 -5.28 -6.20 2.06
C ILE A 106 -6.74 -6.45 1.64
N MET A 107 -6.97 -7.39 0.72
CA MET A 107 -8.33 -7.76 0.31
C MET A 107 -9.14 -8.36 1.46
N GLN A 108 -8.52 -9.22 2.30
CA GLN A 108 -9.20 -9.81 3.45
C GLN A 108 -9.62 -8.75 4.47
N LEU A 109 -8.76 -7.75 4.75
CA LEU A 109 -9.12 -6.62 5.61
C LEU A 109 -10.26 -5.80 5.00
N THR A 110 -10.19 -5.54 3.68
CA THR A 110 -11.22 -4.82 2.94
C THR A 110 -12.59 -5.51 3.07
N HIS A 111 -12.64 -6.83 2.83
CA HIS A 111 -13.85 -7.65 3.00
C HIS A 111 -14.33 -7.67 4.45
N ALA A 112 -13.42 -7.71 5.42
CA ALA A 112 -13.77 -7.65 6.84
C ALA A 112 -14.41 -6.30 7.23
N CYS A 113 -14.04 -5.22 6.57
CA CYS A 113 -14.68 -3.90 6.70
C CYS A 113 -16.03 -3.79 5.96
N GLY A 114 -16.45 -4.82 5.22
CA GLY A 114 -17.73 -4.86 4.49
C GLY A 114 -17.66 -4.35 3.05
N PHE A 115 -16.47 -4.13 2.50
CA PHE A 115 -16.27 -3.61 1.15
C PHE A 115 -15.64 -4.66 0.24
N GLU A 116 -15.94 -4.62 -1.06
CA GLU A 116 -15.37 -5.58 -2.02
C GLU A 116 -13.99 -5.17 -2.55
N HIS A 117 -13.70 -3.88 -2.61
CA HIS A 117 -12.44 -3.34 -3.15
C HIS A 117 -11.83 -2.28 -2.22
N PRO A 118 -10.49 -2.24 -2.05
CA PRO A 118 -9.82 -1.28 -1.15
C PRO A 118 -10.10 0.19 -1.46
N ALA A 119 -10.42 0.53 -2.72
CA ALA A 119 -10.77 1.90 -3.12
C ALA A 119 -12.09 2.41 -2.51
N GLN A 120 -12.91 1.53 -1.93
CA GLN A 120 -14.14 1.93 -1.23
C GLN A 120 -13.88 2.24 0.25
N ILE A 121 -12.67 1.96 0.75
CA ILE A 121 -12.32 2.21 2.14
C ILE A 121 -11.94 3.68 2.26
N THR A 122 -12.58 4.38 3.19
CA THR A 122 -12.37 5.81 3.45
C THR A 122 -11.67 5.98 4.80
N PRO A 123 -11.20 7.20 5.13
CA PRO A 123 -10.58 7.45 6.43
C PRO A 123 -11.50 7.11 7.61
N SER A 124 -12.82 7.14 7.39
CA SER A 124 -13.84 6.87 8.42
C SER A 124 -13.81 5.44 8.96
N GLN A 125 -13.26 4.48 8.21
CA GLN A 125 -13.12 3.08 8.63
C GLN A 125 -11.93 2.84 9.59
N PHE A 126 -11.12 3.86 9.87
CA PHE A 126 -9.94 3.74 10.72
C PHE A 126 -10.03 4.58 11.99
N GLU A 127 -9.53 4.00 13.08
CA GLU A 127 -9.26 4.72 14.32
C GLU A 127 -7.77 4.59 14.69
N ILE A 128 -7.22 5.65 15.28
CA ILE A 128 -5.88 5.63 15.88
C ILE A 128 -6.04 5.62 17.39
N ALA A 129 -5.53 4.56 18.02
CA ALA A 129 -5.43 4.47 19.46
C ALA A 129 -4.25 5.30 19.99
N ASP A 130 -4.47 6.02 21.09
CA ASP A 130 -3.45 6.78 21.81
C ASP A 130 -2.84 5.98 22.98
N ALA A 131 -1.78 6.53 23.58
CA ALA A 131 -1.08 5.90 24.70
C ALA A 131 -1.88 5.85 26.01
N ARG A 132 -3.03 6.54 26.08
CA ARG A 132 -3.93 6.62 27.23
C ARG A 132 -5.22 5.83 27.01
N TYR A 133 -5.23 4.91 26.03
CA TYR A 133 -6.39 4.10 25.65
C TYR A 133 -7.58 4.90 25.09
N GLY A 134 -7.36 6.13 24.65
CA GLY A 134 -8.31 6.83 23.78
C GLY A 134 -8.20 6.33 22.33
N SER A 135 -9.25 6.49 21.55
CA SER A 135 -9.22 6.34 20.10
C SER A 135 -9.86 7.56 19.44
N GLN A 136 -9.40 7.89 18.24
CA GLN A 136 -9.96 8.95 17.41
C GLN A 136 -10.03 8.47 15.97
N ASN A 137 -11.10 8.88 15.27
CA ASN A 137 -11.29 8.56 13.87
C ASN A 137 -10.21 9.25 13.01
N VAL A 138 -9.72 8.56 11.99
CA VAL A 138 -8.69 9.10 11.09
C VAL A 138 -9.19 10.29 10.28
N ALA A 139 -10.46 10.30 9.88
CA ALA A 139 -11.08 11.44 9.18
C ALA A 139 -10.98 12.72 10.03
N ASP A 140 -11.34 12.63 11.32
CA ASP A 140 -11.30 13.75 12.26
C ASP A 140 -9.86 14.24 12.50
N ILE A 141 -8.92 13.30 12.71
CA ILE A 141 -7.51 13.63 13.00
C ILE A 141 -6.88 14.44 11.85
N PHE A 142 -7.25 14.12 10.61
CA PHE A 142 -6.67 14.76 9.42
C PHE A 142 -7.58 15.78 8.75
N GLU A 143 -8.73 16.10 9.36
CA GLU A 143 -9.67 17.12 8.89
C GLU A 143 -10.16 16.84 7.46
N TYR A 144 -10.63 15.61 7.19
CA TYR A 144 -11.30 15.26 5.93
C TYR A 144 -12.76 15.77 5.94
N GLU A 145 -13.23 16.29 4.82
CA GLU A 145 -14.64 16.66 4.62
C GLU A 145 -15.48 15.46 4.13
N ASP A 146 -16.81 15.57 4.27
CA ASP A 146 -17.79 14.54 3.93
C ASP A 146 -17.94 14.41 2.40
N ASP A 147 -17.01 13.70 1.75
CA ASP A 147 -17.00 13.26 0.33
C ASP A 147 -15.57 13.12 -0.23
N TRP A 148 -14.55 13.65 0.46
CA TRP A 148 -13.18 13.63 -0.04
C TRP A 148 -12.61 12.23 -0.14
N GLY A 149 -12.13 11.90 -1.35
CA GLY A 149 -11.62 10.58 -1.69
C GLY A 149 -12.66 9.47 -1.81
N ASP A 150 -13.96 9.79 -1.68
CA ASP A 150 -15.02 8.81 -1.88
C ASP A 150 -15.22 8.55 -3.39
N PRO A 151 -15.13 7.30 -3.85
CA PRO A 151 -15.34 6.99 -5.26
C PRO A 151 -16.81 7.24 -5.65
N SER A 152 -17.04 7.74 -6.87
CA SER A 152 -18.40 7.89 -7.37
C SER A 152 -19.10 6.51 -7.46
N PRO A 153 -20.44 6.43 -7.31
CA PRO A 153 -21.16 5.17 -7.48
C PRO A 153 -20.88 4.49 -8.82
N GLN A 154 -20.63 5.29 -9.87
CA GLN A 154 -20.26 4.81 -11.19
C GLN A 154 -18.86 4.14 -11.18
N ASP A 155 -17.88 4.75 -10.52
CA ASP A 155 -16.53 4.19 -10.41
C ASP A 155 -16.51 2.92 -9.57
N VAL A 156 -17.26 2.90 -8.47
CA VAL A 156 -17.44 1.68 -7.66
C VAL A 156 -17.98 0.56 -8.53
N GLN A 157 -19.07 0.81 -9.27
CA GLN A 157 -19.65 -0.22 -10.13
C GLN A 157 -18.67 -0.68 -11.21
N ALA A 158 -17.94 0.23 -11.85
CA ALA A 158 -16.94 -0.12 -12.86
C ALA A 158 -15.83 -1.01 -12.29
N VAL A 159 -15.38 -0.75 -11.07
CA VAL A 159 -14.38 -1.59 -10.38
C VAL A 159 -14.96 -2.97 -10.06
N LEU A 160 -16.19 -3.05 -9.57
CA LEU A 160 -16.86 -4.32 -9.26
C LEU A 160 -17.03 -5.18 -10.51
N ASP A 161 -17.46 -4.57 -11.62
CA ASP A 161 -17.61 -5.27 -12.91
C ASP A 161 -16.28 -5.88 -13.35
N VAL A 162 -15.16 -5.13 -13.23
CA VAL A 162 -13.82 -5.65 -13.54
C VAL A 162 -13.46 -6.83 -12.64
N MET A 163 -13.74 -6.73 -11.34
CA MET A 163 -13.44 -7.80 -10.39
C MET A 163 -14.23 -9.08 -10.65
N HIS A 164 -15.54 -8.96 -10.86
CA HIS A 164 -16.42 -10.11 -11.10
C HIS A 164 -16.10 -10.78 -12.43
N ASN A 165 -15.84 -10.01 -13.50
CA ASN A 165 -15.41 -10.55 -14.79
C ASN A 165 -14.05 -11.26 -14.70
N ALA A 166 -13.09 -10.69 -13.95
CA ALA A 166 -11.78 -11.32 -13.75
C ALA A 166 -11.88 -12.62 -12.94
N GLU A 167 -12.82 -12.70 -12.00
CA GLU A 167 -13.09 -13.92 -11.25
C GLU A 167 -13.73 -15.00 -12.14
N GLU A 168 -14.70 -14.63 -12.98
CA GLU A 168 -15.32 -15.53 -13.94
C GLU A 168 -14.30 -16.10 -14.94
N ALA A 169 -13.40 -15.26 -15.47
CA ALA A 169 -12.31 -15.68 -16.34
C ALA A 169 -11.35 -16.68 -15.65
N ARG A 170 -11.10 -16.53 -14.34
CA ARG A 170 -10.25 -17.47 -13.58
C ARG A 170 -10.95 -18.79 -13.25
N ARG A 171 -12.28 -18.80 -13.13
CA ARG A 171 -13.06 -20.02 -12.89
C ARG A 171 -13.22 -20.88 -14.14
N THR A 172 -13.11 -20.27 -15.32
CA THR A 172 -13.31 -20.91 -16.63
C THR A 172 -12.01 -21.32 -17.34
N ALA A 173 -10.85 -20.86 -16.85
CA ALA A 173 -9.51 -21.22 -17.33
C ALA A 173 -8.91 -22.40 -16.54
#